data_AF-F3KHH8-F1
#
_entry.id   AF-F3KHH8-F1
#
_cell.length_a   1.000
_cell.length_b   1.000
_cell.length_c   1.000
_cell.angle_alpha   90.00
_cell.angle_beta   90.00
_cell.angle_gamma   90.00
#
_symmetry.space_group_name_H-M   'P 1'
#
loop_
_entity.id
_entity.type
_entity.pdbx_description
1 polymer ?
#
loop_
_entity_poly.entity_id
_entity_poly.type
_entity_poly.pdbx_seq_one_letter_code
_entity_poly.pdbx_strand_id
1 'polypeptide(L)'
;MAAKGGIVTATGKPGSVIIFDCNTMHGSNGNISPYPRSNVFFVYNALSNSVVSPFCEQPPRPEYICSREDIEPLKVQGMLQD
;
A
#
# COMPACT_ATOMS: atom_id res chain seq x y z
N MET A 1 -12.67 -18.78 -5.29
CA MET A 1 -11.79 -18.32 -4.19
C MET A 1 -12.61 -17.71 -3.06
N ALA A 2 -13.33 -16.59 -3.27
CA ALA A 2 -14.18 -15.97 -2.24
C ALA A 2 -15.21 -16.93 -1.61
N ALA A 3 -15.89 -17.76 -2.41
CA ALA A 3 -16.85 -18.74 -1.88
C ALA A 3 -16.23 -19.82 -0.94
N LYS A 4 -14.90 -19.98 -0.94
CA LYS A 4 -14.19 -20.93 -0.07
C LYS A 4 -13.58 -20.27 1.18
N GLY A 5 -13.21 -18.99 1.10
CA GLY A 5 -12.49 -18.26 2.17
C GLY A 5 -13.21 -17.02 2.71
N GLY A 6 -14.38 -16.67 2.18
CA GLY A 6 -15.14 -15.48 2.56
C GLY A 6 -14.52 -14.17 2.06
N ILE A 7 -15.10 -13.08 2.57
CA ILE A 7 -14.63 -11.70 2.39
C ILE A 7 -14.60 -11.08 3.78
N VAL A 8 -13.52 -10.38 4.11
CA VAL A 8 -13.32 -9.76 5.43
C VAL A 8 -13.11 -8.26 5.25
N THR A 9 -13.72 -7.46 6.12
CA THR A 9 -13.53 -6.01 6.20
C THR A 9 -12.76 -5.67 7.46
N ALA A 10 -11.63 -4.97 7.32
CA ALA A 10 -10.88 -4.43 8.45
C ALA A 10 -11.43 -3.05 8.84
N THR A 11 -11.73 -2.85 10.12
CA THR A 11 -12.22 -1.57 10.68
C THR A 11 -11.33 -1.11 11.82
N GLY A 12 -11.19 0.20 12.03
CA GLY A 12 -10.39 0.77 13.12
C GLY A 12 -10.68 2.24 13.36
N LYS A 13 -10.23 2.77 14.51
CA LYS A 13 -10.25 4.21 14.80
C LYS A 13 -9.15 4.93 13.99
N PRO A 14 -9.23 6.26 13.78
CA PRO A 14 -8.12 7.03 13.21
C PRO A 14 -6.80 6.71 13.92
N GLY A 15 -5.73 6.51 13.14
CA GLY A 15 -4.42 6.07 13.65
C GLY A 15 -4.23 4.55 13.71
N SER A 16 -5.27 3.74 13.44
CA SER A 16 -5.10 2.28 13.29
C SER A 16 -4.31 1.94 12.02
N VAL A 17 -3.50 0.88 12.07
CA VAL A 17 -2.68 0.40 10.95
C VAL A 17 -3.20 -0.94 10.45
N ILE A 18 -3.31 -1.08 9.13
CA ILE A 18 -3.59 -2.35 8.44
C ILE A 18 -2.37 -2.68 7.60
N ILE A 19 -1.85 -3.91 7.76
CA ILE A 19 -0.75 -4.46 6.96
C ILE A 19 -1.31 -5.60 6.13
N PHE A 20 -1.05 -5.60 4.82
CA PHE A 20 -1.46 -6.65 3.91
C PHE A 20 -0.37 -6.94 2.88
N ASP A 21 -0.32 -8.19 2.41
CA ASP A 21 0.67 -8.65 1.41
C ASP A 21 0.37 -8.03 0.02
N CYS A 22 1.42 -7.82 -0.78
CA CYS A 22 1.33 -7.16 -2.08
C CYS A 22 0.44 -7.88 -3.10
N ASN A 23 0.20 -9.18 -2.92
CA ASN A 23 -0.65 -10.00 -3.77
C ASN A 23 -2.04 -10.28 -3.16
N THR A 24 -2.39 -9.63 -2.04
CA THR A 24 -3.71 -9.76 -1.41
C THR A 24 -4.79 -9.11 -2.29
N MET A 25 -5.79 -9.89 -2.71
CA MET A 25 -6.96 -9.35 -3.40
C MET A 25 -7.75 -8.44 -2.45
N HIS A 26 -7.97 -7.19 -2.86
CA HIS A 26 -8.67 -6.19 -2.06
C HIS A 26 -9.48 -5.22 -2.95
N GLY A 27 -10.44 -4.55 -2.33
CA GLY A 27 -11.28 -3.55 -2.99
C GLY A 27 -12.15 -2.82 -1.97
N SER A 28 -12.80 -1.74 -2.39
CA SER A 28 -13.73 -1.00 -1.53
C SER A 28 -14.95 -0.52 -2.31
N ASN A 29 -16.09 -0.47 -1.63
CA ASN A 29 -17.31 0.13 -2.17
C ASN A 29 -17.23 1.66 -2.09
N GLY A 30 -18.07 2.33 -2.88
CA GLY A 30 -18.31 3.77 -2.78
C GLY A 30 -18.81 4.18 -1.38
N ASN A 31 -18.69 5.46 -1.05
CA ASN A 31 -19.12 6.01 0.23
C ASN A 31 -20.22 7.06 0.02
N ILE A 32 -21.46 6.71 0.39
CA ILE A 32 -22.63 7.62 0.34
C ILE A 32 -22.94 8.26 1.71
N SER A 33 -22.15 7.96 2.73
CA SER A 33 -22.33 8.50 4.09
C SER A 33 -21.70 9.90 4.21
N PRO A 34 -22.05 10.69 5.24
CA PRO A 34 -21.40 11.98 5.49
C PRO A 34 -20.00 11.85 6.12
N TYR A 35 -19.54 10.63 6.45
CA TYR A 35 -18.28 10.41 7.15
C TYR A 35 -17.14 10.13 6.15
N PRO A 36 -16.06 10.93 6.12
CA PRO A 36 -14.96 10.72 5.19
C PRO A 36 -14.16 9.45 5.50
N ARG A 37 -13.58 8.85 4.46
CA ARG A 37 -12.66 7.70 4.56
C ARG A 37 -11.29 8.10 4.04
N SER A 38 -10.58 8.93 4.80
CA SER A 38 -9.23 9.37 4.49
C SER A 38 -8.21 8.41 5.07
N ASN A 39 -7.29 7.94 4.23
CA ASN A 39 -6.22 7.02 4.59
C ASN A 39 -4.94 7.34 3.83
N VAL A 40 -3.81 6.97 4.42
CA VAL A 40 -2.49 7.05 3.78
C VAL A 40 -2.01 5.64 3.50
N PHE A 41 -1.49 5.41 2.31
CA PHE A 41 -0.89 4.14 1.93
C PHE A 41 0.63 4.29 1.81
N PHE A 42 1.34 3.35 2.40
CA PHE A 42 2.76 3.15 2.21
C PHE A 42 2.97 1.75 1.64
N VAL A 43 3.79 1.65 0.59
CA VAL A 43 4.19 0.36 0.01
C VAL A 43 5.67 0.19 0.27
N TYR A 44 6.01 -0.74 1.16
CA TYR A 44 7.39 -1.11 1.44
C TYR A 44 7.78 -2.28 0.54
N ASN A 45 8.97 -2.21 -0.03
CA ASN A 45 9.53 -3.28 -0.83
C ASN A 45 10.94 -3.63 -0.32
N ALA A 46 11.29 -4.92 -0.37
CA ALA A 46 12.63 -5.35 0.03
C ALA A 46 13.68 -4.88 -0.99
N LEU A 47 14.87 -4.52 -0.52
CA LEU A 47 16.00 -4.14 -1.41
C LEU A 47 16.44 -5.29 -2.31
N SER A 48 16.24 -6.53 -1.89
CA SER A 48 16.47 -7.72 -2.73
C SER A 48 15.44 -7.86 -3.86
N ASN A 49 14.37 -7.07 -3.85
CA ASN A 49 13.28 -7.10 -4.82
C ASN A 49 13.17 -5.77 -5.59
N SER A 50 14.30 -5.13 -5.87
CA SER A 50 14.36 -3.86 -6.59
C SER A 50 13.66 -3.93 -7.95
N VAL A 51 13.00 -2.82 -8.31
CA VAL A 51 12.19 -2.74 -9.53
C VAL A 51 13.07 -2.81 -10.77
N VAL A 52 12.69 -3.67 -11.72
CA VAL A 52 13.36 -3.82 -13.02
C VAL A 52 12.59 -3.12 -14.14
N SER A 53 12.98 -3.34 -15.39
CA SER A 53 12.20 -2.93 -16.56
C SER A 53 10.77 -3.49 -16.46
N PRO A 54 9.73 -2.73 -16.86
CA PRO A 54 8.35 -3.21 -16.84
C PRO A 54 8.21 -4.55 -17.60
N PHE A 55 7.42 -5.47 -17.05
CA PHE A 55 7.08 -6.75 -17.70
C PHE A 55 6.07 -6.59 -18.84
N CYS A 56 5.94 -5.39 -19.39
CA CYS A 56 5.06 -5.02 -20.50
C CYS A 56 5.81 -4.08 -21.45
N GLU A 57 5.27 -3.87 -22.65
CA GLU A 57 5.88 -3.01 -23.69
C GLU A 57 5.59 -1.52 -23.46
N GLN A 58 5.72 -1.04 -22.22
CA GLN A 58 5.47 0.35 -21.85
C GLN A 58 6.68 0.93 -21.10
N PRO A 59 6.93 2.24 -21.20
CA PRO A 59 8.01 2.87 -20.44
C PRO A 59 7.76 2.79 -18.92
N PRO A 60 8.80 2.94 -18.10
CA PRO A 60 8.65 3.13 -16.66
C PRO A 60 7.61 4.21 -16.32
N ARG A 61 6.79 3.94 -15.29
CA ARG A 61 5.84 4.92 -14.75
C ARG A 61 6.60 6.08 -14.07
N PRO A 62 5.97 7.26 -13.90
CA PRO A 62 6.58 8.38 -13.19
C PRO A 62 7.07 8.03 -11.78
N GLU A 63 8.10 8.72 -11.29
CA GLU A 63 8.74 8.45 -10.00
C GLU A 63 7.77 8.48 -8.81
N TYR A 64 6.79 9.40 -8.83
CA TYR A 64 5.75 9.49 -7.79
C TYR A 64 4.74 8.33 -7.79
N ILE A 65 4.79 7.44 -8.80
CA ILE A 65 3.99 6.21 -8.88
C ILE A 65 4.85 4.97 -8.60
N CYS A 66 6.12 4.97 -9.00
CA CYS A 66 7.04 3.84 -8.85
C CYS A 66 8.46 4.34 -8.68
N SER A 67 8.95 4.35 -7.44
CA SER A 67 10.29 4.85 -7.11
C SER A 67 11.41 4.03 -7.76
N ARG A 68 12.39 4.71 -8.35
CA ARG A 68 13.52 4.12 -9.08
C ARG A 68 14.84 4.86 -8.87
N GLU A 69 14.82 6.14 -8.48
CA GLU A 69 16.02 6.98 -8.48
C GLU A 69 16.76 6.92 -7.14
N ASP A 70 16.11 7.33 -6.05
CA ASP A 70 16.74 7.46 -4.72
C ASP A 70 16.27 6.33 -3.77
N ILE A 71 16.94 5.17 -3.82
CA ILE A 71 16.58 3.99 -3.02
C ILE A 71 17.67 3.68 -1.99
N GLU A 72 17.36 3.96 -0.73
CA GLU A 72 18.22 3.64 0.42
C GLU A 72 17.45 2.84 1.49
N PRO A 73 18.12 1.99 2.28
CA PRO A 73 17.49 1.31 3.41
C PRO A 73 16.86 2.31 4.38
N LEU A 74 15.60 2.09 4.74
CA LEU A 74 14.90 2.93 5.71
C LEU A 74 15.53 2.80 7.09
N LYS A 75 15.83 3.94 7.69
CA LYS A 75 16.27 4.03 9.09
C LYS A 75 15.04 4.24 9.96
N VAL A 76 14.81 3.33 10.91
CA VAL A 76 13.73 3.49 11.90
C VAL A 76 14.09 4.67 12.79
N GLN A 77 13.23 5.68 12.81
CA GLN A 77 13.30 6.79 13.75
C GLN A 77 12.43 6.48 14.98
N GLY A 78 12.72 7.16 16.09
CA GLY A 78 11.95 7.04 17.33
C GLY A 78 10.50 7.50 17.14
N MET A 79 9.69 7.32 18.18
CA MET A 79 8.29 7.75 18.15
C MET A 79 8.17 9.24 17.84
N LEU A 80 7.17 9.60 17.03
CA LEU A 80 6.77 10.99 16.84
C LEU A 80 6.43 11.55 18.22
N GLN A 81 7.06 12.68 18.56
CA GLN A 81 6.68 13.46 19.73
C GLN A 81 5.44 14.27 19.35
N ASP A 82 4.48 14.34 20.29
CA ASP A 82 3.28 15.16 20.14
C ASP A 82 3.60 16.66 20.03
#